data_AF-T1AYG2-F1
#
_entry.id   AF-T1AYG2-F1
#
_cell.length_a   1.000
_cell.length_b   1.000
_cell.length_c   1.000
_cell.angle_alpha   90.00
_cell.angle_beta   90.00
_cell.angle_gamma   90.00
#
_symmetry.space_group_name_H-M   'P 1'
#
loop_
_entity.id
_entity.type
_entity.pdbx_description
1 polymer ?
#
loop_
_entity_poly.entity_id
_entity_poly.type
_entity_poly.pdbx_seq_one_letter_code
_entity_poly.pdbx_strand_id
1 'polypeptide(L)'
;MMLRERAEIENQRKRLQRDLEQARKFANERVLGDLLAVADALGRGLAVANADAASLRAGMELTLKELERVMQAHGLSAIEPVGQPFDAERHQAMSLVDAPGQAPNTVVAVLQKGYLLNERLLRPALVTVARAAGA
;
A
#
# COMPACT_ATOMS: atom_id res chain seq x y z
N MET A 1 -40.49 -9.74 -33.75
CA MET A 1 -39.81 -8.67 -32.98
C MET A 1 -39.01 -9.27 -31.81
N MET A 2 -39.61 -10.09 -30.94
CA MET A 2 -38.95 -10.72 -29.77
C MET A 2 -37.65 -11.51 -30.02
N LEU A 3 -37.48 -12.16 -31.18
CA LEU A 3 -36.26 -12.93 -31.46
C LEU A 3 -35.03 -12.04 -31.73
N ARG A 4 -35.25 -10.86 -32.33
CA ARG A 4 -34.19 -9.86 -32.56
C ARG A 4 -33.78 -9.20 -31.25
N GLU A 5 -34.75 -8.83 -30.43
CA GLU A 5 -34.50 -8.27 -29.09
C GLU A 5 -33.70 -9.25 -28.21
N ARG A 6 -34.05 -10.55 -28.23
CA ARG A 6 -33.28 -11.59 -27.53
C ARG A 6 -31.86 -11.73 -28.06
N ALA A 7 -31.66 -11.68 -29.38
CA ALA A 7 -30.34 -11.75 -30.00
C ALA A 7 -29.49 -10.51 -29.70
N GLU A 8 -30.08 -9.31 -29.65
CA GLU A 8 -29.40 -8.08 -29.26
C GLU A 8 -28.94 -8.13 -27.80
N ILE A 9 -29.80 -8.61 -26.89
CA ILE A 9 -29.44 -8.81 -25.48
C ILE A 9 -28.29 -9.82 -25.33
N GLU A 10 -28.32 -10.93 -26.07
CA GLU A 10 -27.26 -11.95 -26.02
C GLU A 10 -25.92 -11.41 -26.56
N ASN A 11 -25.96 -10.64 -27.65
CA ASN A 11 -24.78 -9.98 -28.21
C ASN A 11 -24.21 -8.91 -27.27
N GLN A 12 -25.06 -8.12 -26.63
CA GLN A 12 -24.65 -7.16 -25.61
C GLN A 12 -24.00 -7.87 -24.41
N ARG A 13 -24.60 -8.96 -23.91
CA ARG A 13 -24.03 -9.75 -22.82
C ARG A 13 -22.66 -10.31 -23.18
N LYS A 14 -22.49 -10.89 -24.38
CA LYS A 14 -21.19 -11.40 -24.85
C LYS A 14 -20.15 -10.29 -24.96
N ARG A 15 -20.54 -9.09 -25.41
CA ARG A 15 -19.66 -7.92 -25.47
C ARG A 15 -19.22 -7.48 -24.07
N LEU A 16 -20.17 -7.30 -23.15
CA LEU A 16 -19.89 -6.92 -21.76
C LEU A 16 -18.97 -7.92 -21.06
N GLN A 17 -19.15 -9.23 -21.31
CA GLN A 17 -18.26 -10.26 -20.79
C GLN A 17 -16.82 -10.08 -21.29
N ARG A 18 -16.64 -9.83 -22.59
CA ARG A 18 -15.30 -9.58 -23.17
C ARG A 18 -14.67 -8.30 -22.63
N ASP A 19 -15.45 -7.23 -22.50
CA ASP A 19 -14.95 -5.96 -21.97
C ASP A 19 -14.52 -6.11 -20.50
N LEU A 20 -15.26 -6.87 -19.71
CA LEU A 20 -14.94 -7.17 -18.32
C LEU A 20 -13.70 -8.08 -18.21
N GLU A 21 -13.55 -9.06 -19.09
CA GLU A 21 -12.34 -9.88 -19.18
C GLU A 21 -11.11 -9.03 -19.54
N GLN A 22 -11.24 -8.11 -20.50
CA GLN A 22 -10.16 -7.18 -20.84
C GLN A 22 -9.82 -6.24 -19.70
N ALA A 23 -10.83 -5.63 -19.08
CA ALA A 23 -10.63 -4.73 -17.95
C ALA A 23 -9.92 -5.43 -16.79
N ARG A 24 -10.25 -6.70 -16.52
CA ARG A 24 -9.54 -7.52 -15.51
C ARG A 24 -8.11 -7.85 -15.93
N LYS A 25 -7.90 -8.23 -17.19
CA LYS A 25 -6.58 -8.60 -17.71
C LYS A 25 -5.58 -7.46 -17.66
N PHE A 26 -6.04 -6.22 -17.88
CA PHE A 26 -5.20 -5.02 -17.93
C PHE A 26 -5.42 -4.07 -16.74
N ALA A 27 -6.10 -4.53 -15.68
CA ALA A 27 -6.45 -3.70 -14.51
C ALA A 27 -5.23 -3.05 -13.85
N ASN A 28 -4.07 -3.70 -13.89
CA ASN A 28 -2.83 -3.26 -13.27
C ASN A 28 -1.84 -2.63 -14.26
N GLU A 29 -2.20 -2.48 -15.54
CA GLU A 29 -1.28 -2.01 -16.59
C GLU A 29 -0.62 -0.68 -16.22
N ARG A 30 -1.42 0.27 -15.76
CA ARG A 30 -0.92 1.60 -15.35
C ARG A 30 0.03 1.53 -14.13
N VAL A 31 -0.33 0.73 -13.12
CA VAL A 31 0.52 0.56 -11.91
C VAL A 31 1.84 -0.09 -12.29
N LEU A 32 1.79 -1.16 -13.08
CA LEU A 32 2.99 -1.86 -13.54
C LEU A 32 3.87 -0.97 -14.40
N GLY A 33 3.28 -0.15 -15.27
CA GLY A 33 4.00 0.85 -16.05
C GLY A 33 4.77 1.84 -15.18
N ASP A 34 4.12 2.42 -14.17
CA ASP A 34 4.77 3.37 -13.26
C ASP A 34 5.83 2.71 -12.36
N LEU A 35 5.68 1.42 -12.03
CA LEU A 35 6.67 0.64 -11.27
C LEU A 35 7.95 0.34 -12.06
N LEU A 36 7.95 0.45 -13.39
CA LEU A 36 9.16 0.22 -14.20
C LEU A 36 10.28 1.20 -13.81
N ALA A 37 9.95 2.46 -13.48
CA ALA A 37 10.95 3.44 -13.05
C ALA A 37 11.67 3.02 -11.76
N VAL A 38 10.95 2.39 -10.83
CA VAL A 38 11.51 1.83 -9.58
C VAL A 38 12.40 0.63 -9.90
N ALA A 39 11.95 -0.28 -10.77
CA ALA A 39 12.74 -1.44 -11.19
C ALA A 39 14.04 -1.03 -11.88
N ASP A 40 13.98 -0.02 -12.76
CA ASP A 40 15.15 0.52 -13.45
C ASP A 40 16.13 1.21 -12.47
N ALA A 41 15.60 1.93 -11.47
CA ALA A 41 16.42 2.55 -10.43
C ALA A 41 17.18 1.50 -9.61
N LEU A 42 16.51 0.42 -9.21
CA LEU A 42 17.13 -0.72 -8.53
C LEU A 42 18.20 -1.38 -9.42
N GLY A 43 17.88 -1.62 -10.69
CA GLY A 43 18.82 -2.20 -11.66
C GLY A 43 20.08 -1.35 -11.82
N ARG A 44 19.93 -0.01 -11.94
CA ARG A 44 21.08 0.92 -11.99
C ARG A 44 21.91 0.86 -10.71
N GLY A 45 21.27 0.83 -9.54
CA GLY A 45 21.97 0.75 -8.26
C GLY A 45 22.81 -0.53 -8.14
N LEU A 46 22.26 -1.68 -8.57
CA LEU A 46 22.97 -2.97 -8.55
C LEU A 46 24.14 -3.04 -9.56
N ALA A 47 24.11 -2.24 -10.62
CA ALA A 47 25.19 -2.19 -11.62
C ALA A 47 26.42 -1.39 -11.15
N VAL A 48 26.32 -0.64 -10.04
CA VAL A 48 27.45 0.14 -9.52
C VAL A 48 28.45 -0.78 -8.83
N ALA A 49 29.60 -1.00 -9.47
CA ALA A 49 30.71 -1.72 -8.87
C ALA A 49 31.38 -0.88 -7.77
N ASN A 50 31.73 -1.50 -6.64
CA ASN A 50 32.46 -0.88 -5.52
C ASN A 50 31.75 0.34 -4.88
N ALA A 51 30.41 0.34 -4.83
CA ALA A 51 29.68 1.36 -4.09
C ALA A 51 29.94 1.24 -2.58
N ASP A 52 30.18 2.36 -1.92
CA ASP A 52 30.24 2.41 -0.46
C ASP A 52 28.83 2.31 0.15
N ALA A 53 28.77 1.98 1.45
CA ALA A 53 27.51 1.79 2.15
C ALA A 53 26.64 3.06 2.24
N ALA A 54 27.24 4.25 2.29
CA ALA A 54 26.50 5.50 2.36
C ALA A 54 25.83 5.82 1.02
N SER A 55 26.56 5.62 -0.09
CA SER A 55 26.06 5.77 -1.45
C SER A 55 24.92 4.78 -1.76
N LEU A 56 25.06 3.51 -1.33
CA LEU A 56 24.01 2.51 -1.45
C LEU A 56 22.76 2.90 -0.66
N ARG A 57 22.92 3.34 0.60
CA ARG A 57 21.82 3.79 1.44
C ARG A 57 21.08 4.98 0.82
N ALA A 58 21.80 5.99 0.32
CA ALA A 58 21.20 7.14 -0.33
C ALA A 58 20.39 6.73 -1.59
N GLY A 59 20.93 5.83 -2.41
CA GLY A 59 20.22 5.28 -3.57
C GLY A 59 18.96 4.50 -3.19
N MET A 60 19.01 3.72 -2.11
CA MET A 60 17.84 3.01 -1.58
C MET A 60 16.77 3.97 -1.04
N GLU A 61 17.18 5.04 -0.34
CA GLU A 61 16.25 6.06 0.16
C GLU A 61 15.53 6.78 -0.98
N LEU A 62 16.25 7.13 -2.06
CA LEU A 62 15.65 7.70 -3.26
C LEU A 62 14.67 6.73 -3.95
N THR A 63 15.05 5.46 -4.04
CA THR A 63 14.22 4.42 -4.65
C THR A 63 12.94 4.18 -3.84
N LEU A 64 13.04 4.16 -2.50
CA LEU A 64 11.90 4.03 -1.61
C LEU A 64 10.95 5.22 -1.77
N LYS A 65 11.49 6.45 -1.85
CA LYS A 65 10.68 7.66 -2.06
C LYS A 65 9.92 7.61 -3.39
N GLU A 66 10.56 7.11 -4.45
CA GLU A 66 9.91 6.94 -5.74
C GLU A 66 8.80 5.87 -5.69
N LEU A 67 9.05 4.75 -4.99
CA LEU A 67 8.04 3.73 -4.77
C LEU A 67 6.83 4.29 -3.99
N GLU A 68 7.07 5.05 -2.92
CA GLU A 68 6.01 5.69 -2.13
C GLU A 68 5.20 6.69 -2.98
N ARG A 69 5.87 7.44 -3.87
CA ARG A 69 5.20 8.33 -4.84
C ARG A 69 4.28 7.56 -5.79
N VAL A 70 4.75 6.45 -6.34
CA VAL A 70 3.94 5.59 -7.22
C VAL A 70 2.75 4.99 -6.47
N MET A 71 2.97 4.47 -5.25
CA MET A 71 1.91 3.94 -4.40
C MET A 71 0.81 4.98 -4.17
N GLN A 72 1.19 6.20 -3.77
CA GLN A 72 0.22 7.28 -3.52
C GLN A 72 -0.54 7.68 -4.79
N ALA A 73 0.12 7.74 -5.95
CA ALA A 73 -0.51 8.06 -7.23
C ALA A 73 -1.57 7.03 -7.66
N HIS A 74 -1.49 5.79 -7.15
CA HIS A 74 -2.45 4.71 -7.38
C HIS A 74 -3.39 4.47 -6.20
N GLY A 75 -3.51 5.45 -5.29
CA GLY A 75 -4.47 5.45 -4.20
C GLY A 75 -4.05 4.62 -2.99
N LEU A 76 -2.80 4.17 -2.92
CA LEU A 76 -2.26 3.44 -1.77
C LEU A 76 -1.56 4.41 -0.81
N SER A 77 -2.10 4.61 0.38
CA SER A 77 -1.57 5.52 1.41
C SER A 77 -1.10 4.75 2.64
N ALA A 78 0.00 5.19 3.25
CA ALA A 78 0.53 4.62 4.48
C ALA A 78 -0.28 5.10 5.70
N ILE A 79 -0.46 4.21 6.68
CA ILE A 79 -1.04 4.57 7.98
C ILE A 79 0.11 5.04 8.89
N GLU A 80 0.00 6.26 9.42
CA GLU A 80 0.98 6.88 10.32
C GLU A 80 0.40 7.12 11.72
N PRO A 81 0.30 6.06 12.54
CA PRO A 81 -0.46 6.13 13.79
C PRO A 81 0.37 6.57 15.01
N VAL A 82 1.68 6.78 14.88
CA VAL A 82 2.53 7.13 16.02
C VAL A 82 2.03 8.41 16.69
N GLY A 83 1.81 8.35 18.01
CA GLY A 83 1.24 9.44 18.80
C GLY A 83 -0.29 9.56 18.73
N GLN A 84 -0.96 8.72 17.95
CA GLN A 84 -2.42 8.69 17.85
C GLN A 84 -3.01 7.58 18.74
N PRO A 85 -4.28 7.69 19.17
CA PRO A 85 -4.97 6.60 19.85
C PRO A 85 -4.97 5.32 18.99
N PHE A 86 -4.86 4.17 19.66
CA PHE A 86 -5.02 2.88 19.01
C PHE A 86 -6.44 2.73 18.45
N ASP A 87 -6.53 2.24 17.22
CA ASP A 87 -7.76 2.02 16.46
C ASP A 87 -7.71 0.58 15.95
N ALA A 88 -8.61 -0.27 16.44
CA ALA A 88 -8.65 -1.69 16.10
C ALA A 88 -9.04 -1.95 14.64
N GLU A 89 -9.65 -0.99 13.94
CA GLU A 89 -9.98 -1.13 12.52
C GLU A 89 -8.76 -0.93 11.63
N ARG A 90 -7.73 -0.20 12.11
CA ARG A 90 -6.56 0.20 11.30
C ARG A 90 -5.25 -0.34 11.82
N HIS A 91 -5.20 -0.74 13.09
CA HIS A 91 -3.99 -1.14 13.80
C HIS A 91 -4.14 -2.52 14.41
N GLN A 92 -3.03 -3.25 14.48
CA GLN A 92 -2.92 -4.51 15.20
C GLN A 92 -1.81 -4.36 16.25
N ALA A 93 -2.23 -4.33 17.52
CA ALA A 93 -1.30 -4.21 18.64
C ALA A 93 -0.53 -5.52 18.85
N MET A 94 0.80 -5.46 18.75
CA MET A 94 1.68 -6.60 18.99
C MET A 94 2.16 -6.69 20.44
N SER A 95 2.36 -5.55 21.09
CA SER A 95 2.78 -5.50 22.49
C SER A 95 2.37 -4.19 23.16
N LEU A 96 2.28 -4.25 24.49
CA LEU A 96 2.13 -3.09 25.35
C LEU A 96 3.50 -2.72 25.93
N VAL A 97 3.89 -1.45 25.78
CA VAL A 97 5.16 -0.93 26.28
C VAL A 97 4.92 0.16 27.30
N ASP A 98 5.83 0.27 28.26
CA ASP A 98 5.83 1.40 29.19
C ASP A 98 6.33 2.63 28.45
N ALA A 99 5.47 3.64 28.32
CA ALA A 99 5.75 4.87 27.58
C ALA A 99 5.50 6.08 28.50
N PRO A 100 6.48 6.45 29.36
CA PRO A 100 6.34 7.58 30.26
C PRO A 100 6.04 8.86 29.48
N GLY A 101 4.96 9.55 29.85
CA GLY A 101 4.54 10.79 29.19
C GLY A 101 3.62 10.62 27.98
N GLN A 102 3.28 9.40 27.56
CA GLN A 102 2.21 9.16 26.59
C GLN A 102 0.90 8.78 27.30
N ALA A 103 -0.23 9.17 26.70
CA ALA A 103 -1.53 8.76 27.20
C ALA A 103 -1.72 7.24 27.03
N PRO A 104 -2.42 6.57 27.97
CA PRO A 104 -2.84 5.18 27.81
C PRO A 104 -3.48 4.92 26.44
N ASN A 105 -3.25 3.73 25.87
CA ASN A 105 -3.84 3.32 24.60
C ASN A 105 -3.38 4.16 23.38
N THR A 106 -2.23 4.84 23.46
CA THR A 106 -1.63 5.57 22.34
C THR A 106 -0.63 4.68 21.60
N VAL A 107 -0.57 4.76 20.27
CA VAL A 107 0.44 4.04 19.49
C VAL A 107 1.82 4.69 19.68
N VAL A 108 2.78 3.90 20.14
CA VAL A 108 4.13 4.36 20.49
C VAL A 108 5.09 4.19 19.32
N ALA A 109 5.02 3.05 18.63
CA ALA A 109 5.85 2.76 17.47
C ALA A 109 5.12 1.87 16.47
N VAL A 110 5.55 1.95 15.22
CA VAL A 110 5.08 1.10 14.11
C VAL A 110 6.19 0.10 13.79
N LEU A 111 5.90 -1.18 13.99
CA LEU A 111 6.79 -2.28 13.64
C LEU A 111 6.69 -2.63 12.16
N GLN A 112 5.48 -2.48 11.59
CA GLN A 112 5.22 -2.68 10.17
C GLN A 112 4.16 -1.67 9.71
N LYS A 113 4.48 -0.89 8.66
CA LYS A 113 3.56 0.11 8.08
C LYS A 113 2.23 -0.54 7.69
N GLY A 114 1.11 0.09 8.04
CA GLY A 114 -0.20 -0.23 7.49
C GLY A 114 -0.44 0.51 6.19
N TYR A 115 -1.41 0.05 5.38
CA TYR A 115 -1.78 0.70 4.12
C TYR A 115 -3.29 0.68 3.87
N LEU A 116 -3.80 1.78 3.31
CA LEU A 116 -5.16 1.94 2.80
C LEU A 116 -5.10 2.04 1.27
N LEU A 117 -5.94 1.30 0.55
CA LEU A 117 -6.11 1.41 -0.89
C LEU A 117 -7.47 2.07 -1.17
N ASN A 118 -7.47 3.31 -1.65
CA ASN A 118 -8.69 4.10 -1.88
C ASN A 118 -9.61 4.06 -0.64
N GLU A 119 -9.05 4.43 0.52
CA GLU A 119 -9.71 4.38 1.84
C GLU A 119 -10.06 2.98 2.39
N ARG A 120 -9.94 1.92 1.60
CA ARG A 120 -10.15 0.54 2.07
C ARG A 120 -8.89 0.01 2.74
N LEU A 121 -9.02 -0.51 3.95
CA LEU A 121 -7.90 -1.19 4.63
C LEU A 121 -7.37 -2.36 3.78
N LEU A 122 -6.11 -2.25 3.36
CA LEU A 122 -5.40 -3.31 2.67
C LEU A 122 -4.55 -4.13 3.63
N ARG A 123 -3.90 -3.44 4.59
CA ARG A 123 -3.10 -4.06 5.64
C ARG A 123 -3.10 -3.19 6.89
N PRO A 124 -3.39 -3.74 8.09
CA PRO A 124 -3.28 -2.98 9.32
C PRO A 124 -1.81 -2.65 9.64
N ALA A 125 -1.60 -1.55 10.36
CA ALA A 125 -0.28 -1.26 10.91
C ALA A 125 0.00 -2.16 12.13
N LEU A 126 1.13 -2.86 12.15
CA LEU A 126 1.57 -3.55 13.36
C LEU A 126 2.21 -2.52 14.29
N VAL A 127 1.68 -2.39 15.50
CA VAL A 127 2.04 -1.31 16.41
C VAL A 127 2.37 -1.80 17.81
N THR A 128 3.15 -1.02 18.53
CA THR A 128 3.25 -1.10 19.99
C THR A 128 2.38 0.00 20.60
N VAL A 129 1.70 -0.31 21.69
CA VAL A 129 0.74 0.61 22.33
C VAL A 129 1.20 0.92 23.75
N ALA A 130 1.01 2.15 24.19
CA ALA A 130 1.30 2.59 25.54
C ALA A 130 0.40 1.82 26.52
N ARG A 131 1.04 1.12 27.46
CA ARG A 131 0.34 0.49 28.58
C ARG A 131 -0.43 1.57 29.34
N ALA A 132 -1.66 1.26 29.77
CA ALA A 132 -2.33 2.09 30.75
C ALA A 132 -1.48 2.11 32.03
N ALA A 133 -1.13 3.32 32.52
CA ALA A 133 -0.53 3.44 33.83
C ALA A 133 -1.48 2.77 34.84
N GLY A 134 -1.03 1.67 35.43
CA GLY A 134 -1.84 0.84 36.31
C GLY A 134 -2.29 1.63 37.54
N ALA A 135 -3.53 1.38 37.94
CA ALA A 135 -4.01 1.55 39.30
C ALA A 135 -3.15 0.79 40.32
#